data_AF-A0AAU4TH55-F1
#
_entry.id   AF-A0AAU4TH55-F1
#
_cell.length_a   1.000
_cell.length_b   1.000
_cell.length_c   1.000
_cell.angle_alpha   90.00
_cell.angle_beta   90.00
_cell.angle_gamma   90.00
#
_symmetry.space_group_name_H-M   'P 1'
#
loop_
_entity.id
_entity.type
_entity.pdbx_description
1 polymer ?
#
loop_
_entity_poly.entity_id
_entity_poly.type
_entity_poly.pdbx_seq_one_letter_code
_entity_poly.pdbx_strand_id
1 'polypeptide(L)'
;MAATAVMIAALLCAATLYDTTRLITPHHARRPPFTRLRGRRAALEAEERWCTDLLLRGRIDRRSYQQRMSALARGNRATRPHRGGRSGRHCY
;
A
#
# COMPACT_ATOMS: atom_id res chain seq x y z
N MET A 1 -16.33 -34.74 30.24
CA MET A 1 -16.53 -33.45 29.53
C MET A 1 -15.39 -32.46 29.73
N ALA A 2 -14.65 -32.49 30.85
CA ALA A 2 -13.50 -31.60 31.04
C ALA A 2 -12.35 -31.88 30.04
N ALA A 3 -12.02 -33.15 29.80
CA ALA A 3 -10.94 -33.54 28.88
C ALA A 3 -11.17 -33.05 27.44
N THR A 4 -12.42 -33.09 26.95
CA THR A 4 -12.78 -32.59 25.62
C THR A 4 -12.66 -31.07 25.53
N ALA A 5 -13.05 -30.34 26.58
CA ALA A 5 -12.89 -28.89 26.63
C ALA A 5 -11.41 -28.48 26.65
N VAL A 6 -10.58 -29.20 27.41
CA VAL A 6 -9.12 -28.97 27.46
C VAL A 6 -8.47 -29.23 26.10
N MET A 7 -8.88 -30.30 25.41
CA MET A 7 -8.43 -30.61 24.05
C MET A 7 -8.77 -29.51 23.04
N ILE A 8 -10.01 -29.01 23.08
CA ILE A 8 -10.46 -27.92 22.19
C ILE A 8 -9.67 -26.65 22.47
N ALA A 9 -9.47 -26.29 23.75
CA ALA A 9 -8.68 -25.13 24.15
C ALA A 9 -7.22 -25.25 23.67
N ALA A 10 -6.61 -26.42 23.83
CA ALA A 10 -5.25 -26.68 23.37
C ALA A 10 -5.12 -26.55 21.83
N LEU A 11 -6.08 -27.05 21.06
CA LEU A 11 -6.11 -26.92 19.61
C LEU A 11 -6.27 -25.45 19.16
N LEU A 12 -7.11 -24.68 19.84
CA LEU A 12 -7.27 -23.24 19.58
C LEU A 12 -5.98 -22.47 19.90
N CYS A 13 -5.31 -22.78 21.01
CA CYS A 13 -4.02 -22.20 21.34
C CYS A 13 -2.95 -22.58 20.30
N ALA A 14 -2.89 -23.84 19.88
CA ALA A 14 -1.94 -24.28 18.86
C ALA A 14 -2.19 -23.59 17.50
N ALA A 15 -3.46 -23.45 17.09
CA ALA A 15 -3.82 -22.78 15.84
C ALA A 15 -3.50 -21.28 15.87
N THR A 16 -3.78 -20.59 16.97
CA THR A 16 -3.46 -19.17 17.13
C THR A 16 -1.96 -18.92 17.20
N LEU A 17 -1.20 -19.77 17.90
CA LEU A 17 0.26 -19.72 17.90
C LEU A 17 0.84 -20.01 16.51
N TYR A 18 0.28 -20.98 15.80
CA TYR A 18 0.71 -21.28 14.44
C TYR A 18 0.42 -20.12 13.46
N ASP A 19 -0.77 -19.51 13.55
CA ASP A 19 -1.11 -18.39 12.66
C ASP A 19 -0.31 -17.13 13.00
N THR A 20 -0.10 -16.82 14.28
CA THR A 20 0.75 -15.69 14.71
C THR A 20 2.21 -15.92 14.32
N THR A 21 2.77 -17.10 14.57
CA THR A 21 4.12 -17.44 14.10
C THR A 21 4.21 -17.44 12.59
N ARG A 22 3.18 -17.83 11.83
CA ARG A 22 3.14 -17.72 10.36
C ARG A 22 2.99 -16.28 9.85
N LEU A 23 2.30 -15.42 10.58
CA LEU A 23 2.18 -14.00 10.28
C LEU A 23 3.50 -13.26 10.52
N ILE A 24 4.21 -13.65 11.58
CA ILE A 24 5.47 -13.05 12.02
C ILE A 24 6.65 -13.63 11.24
N THR A 25 6.68 -14.96 11.04
CA THR A 25 7.72 -15.67 10.31
C THR A 25 7.44 -15.52 8.82
N PRO A 26 8.25 -14.74 8.08
CA PRO A 26 8.09 -14.60 6.64
C PRO A 26 8.61 -15.86 5.98
N HIS A 27 7.85 -16.96 6.05
CA HIS A 27 8.13 -18.16 5.29
C HIS A 27 8.01 -17.82 3.80
N HIS A 28 9.15 -17.55 3.17
CA HIS A 28 9.49 -17.71 1.75
C HIS A 28 8.35 -17.68 0.71
N ALA A 29 7.44 -16.71 0.81
CA ALA A 29 6.41 -16.46 -0.20
C ALA A 29 6.29 -14.95 -0.45
N ARG A 30 7.29 -14.40 -1.16
CA ARG A 30 7.25 -13.13 -1.92
C ARG A 30 6.33 -12.02 -1.38
N ARG A 31 6.37 -11.70 -0.08
CA ARG A 31 5.77 -10.44 0.40
C ARG A 31 6.76 -9.33 0.06
N PRO A 32 6.36 -8.30 -0.72
CA PRO A 32 7.23 -7.15 -0.94
C PRO A 32 7.57 -6.55 0.42
N PRO A 33 8.83 -6.21 0.68
CA PRO A 33 9.25 -5.70 1.99
C PRO A 33 8.37 -4.52 2.39
N PHE A 34 8.03 -4.41 3.68
CA PHE A 34 7.16 -3.35 4.20
C PHE A 34 7.62 -1.94 3.79
N THR A 35 8.93 -1.74 3.55
CA THR A 35 9.49 -0.52 2.97
C THR A 35 8.95 -0.19 1.58
N ARG A 36 8.73 -1.20 0.74
CA ARG A 36 8.11 -1.08 -0.58
C ARG A 36 6.61 -0.76 -0.48
N LEU A 37 5.92 -1.27 0.55
CA LEU A 37 4.54 -0.90 0.83
C LEU A 37 4.43 0.55 1.34
N ARG A 38 5.34 0.98 2.22
CA ARG A 38 5.43 2.40 2.64
C ARG A 38 5.77 3.33 1.48
N GLY A 39 6.76 2.99 0.66
CA GLY A 39 7.09 3.77 -0.54
C GLY A 39 5.92 3.83 -1.54
N ARG A 40 5.15 2.74 -1.65
CA ARG A 40 3.93 2.71 -2.46
C ARG A 40 2.82 3.61 -1.90
N ARG A 41 2.62 3.63 -0.58
CA ARG A 41 1.66 4.55 0.07
C ARG A 41 2.08 6.00 -0.13
N ALA A 42 3.36 6.33 0.12
CA ALA A 42 3.89 7.67 -0.09
C ALA A 42 3.74 8.16 -1.54
N ALA A 43 3.95 7.27 -2.53
CA ALA A 43 3.75 7.61 -3.95
C ALA A 43 2.27 7.85 -4.28
N LEU A 44 1.34 7.09 -3.70
CA LEU A 44 -0.10 7.30 -3.88
C LEU A 44 -0.57 8.61 -3.22
N GLU A 45 -0.11 8.89 -2.00
CA GLU A 45 -0.40 10.14 -1.28
C GLU A 45 0.14 11.36 -2.04
N ALA A 46 1.31 11.26 -2.67
CA ALA A 46 1.86 12.34 -3.49
C ALA A 46 1.03 12.61 -4.75
N GLU A 47 0.56 11.55 -5.42
CA GLU A 47 -0.29 11.67 -6.62
C GLU A 47 -1.66 12.25 -6.29
N GLU A 48 -2.23 11.88 -5.14
CA GLU A 48 -3.49 12.44 -4.63
C GLU A 48 -3.35 13.94 -4.38
N ARG A 49 -2.32 14.36 -3.63
CA ARG A 49 -2.04 15.78 -3.37
C ARG A 49 -1.86 16.60 -4.64
N TRP A 50 -1.17 16.04 -5.63
CA TRP A 50 -0.98 16.69 -6.92
C TRP A 50 -2.30 16.85 -7.70
N CYS A 51 -3.12 15.80 -7.75
CA CYS A 51 -4.44 15.88 -8.39
C CYS A 51 -5.37 16.88 -7.69
N THR A 52 -5.33 16.94 -6.35
CA THR A 52 -6.11 17.93 -5.59
C THR A 52 -5.63 19.36 -5.84
N ASP A 53 -4.31 19.60 -5.93
CA ASP A 53 -3.76 20.92 -6.26
C ASP A 53 -4.18 21.36 -7.66
N LEU A 54 -4.18 20.46 -8.64
CA LEU A 54 -4.68 20.75 -9.99
C LEU A 54 -6.17 21.09 -10.01
N LEU A 55 -6.99 20.37 -9.24
CA LEU A 55 -8.43 20.63 -9.14
C LEU A 55 -8.68 22.01 -8.51
N LEU A 56 -8.00 22.32 -7.41
CA LEU A 56 -8.12 23.60 -6.71
C LEU A 56 -7.68 24.78 -7.59
N ARG A 57 -6.67 24.59 -8.44
CA ARG A 57 -6.23 25.59 -9.42
C ARG A 57 -7.09 25.67 -10.68
N GLY A 58 -8.18 24.89 -10.77
CA GLY A 58 -9.04 24.82 -11.95
C GLY A 58 -8.33 24.26 -13.19
N ARG A 59 -7.20 23.57 -13.01
CA ARG A 59 -6.38 23.01 -14.11
C ARG A 59 -6.90 21.67 -14.62
N ILE A 60 -7.77 21.01 -13.84
CA ILE A 60 -8.49 19.81 -14.24
C ILE A 60 -9.94 19.91 -13.77
N ASP A 61 -10.85 19.33 -14.57
CA ASP A 61 -12.24 19.22 -14.19
C ASP A 61 -12.47 18.07 -13.18
N ARG A 62 -13.56 18.16 -12.43
CA ARG A 62 -13.99 17.16 -11.44
C ARG A 62 -14.14 15.77 -12.06
N ARG A 63 -14.59 15.67 -13.31
CA ARG A 63 -14.72 14.38 -14.02
C ARG A 63 -13.34 13.75 -14.29
N SER A 64 -12.37 14.56 -14.69
CA SER A 64 -10.98 14.10 -14.90
C SER A 64 -10.31 13.70 -13.60
N TYR A 65 -10.59 14.42 -12.51
CA TYR A 65 -10.14 14.05 -11.16
C TYR A 65 -10.70 12.67 -10.72
N GLN A 66 -12.02 12.47 -10.85
CA GLN A 66 -12.68 11.20 -10.48
C GLN A 66 -12.16 10.01 -11.29
N GLN A 67 -11.92 10.20 -12.59
CA GLN A 67 -11.39 9.14 -13.44
C GLN A 67 -9.96 8.73 -13.01
N ARG A 68 -9.13 9.70 -12.63
CA ARG A 68 -7.77 9.43 -12.11
C ARG A 68 -7.80 8.74 -10.75
N MET A 69 -8.63 9.19 -9.81
CA MET A 69 -8.78 8.52 -8.51
C MET A 69 -9.33 7.10 -8.65
N SER A 70 -10.28 6.89 -9.55
CA SER A 70 -10.83 5.55 -9.83
C SER A 70 -9.79 4.62 -10.47
N ALA A 71 -8.83 5.14 -11.23
CA ALA A 71 -7.72 4.36 -11.76
C ALA A 71 -6.72 3.97 -10.66
N LEU A 72 -6.39 4.92 -9.76
CA LEU A 72 -5.54 4.68 -8.59
C LEU A 72 -6.12 3.63 -7.63
N ALA A 73 -7.42 3.72 -7.34
CA ALA A 73 -8.13 2.75 -6.49
C ALA A 73 -8.14 1.33 -7.09
N ARG A 74 -8.22 1.23 -8.42
CA ARG A 74 -8.12 -0.06 -9.15
C ARG A 74 -6.68 -0.59 -9.24
N GLY A 75 -5.70 0.13 -8.70
CA GLY A 75 -4.28 -0.22 -8.80
C GLY A 75 -3.73 -0.11 -10.22
N ASN A 76 -4.51 0.48 -11.15
CA ASN A 76 -4.07 0.76 -12.49
C ASN A 76 -3.15 1.96 -12.39
N ARG A 77 -1.85 1.70 -12.52
CA ARG A 77 -0.82 2.74 -12.54
C ARG A 77 -1.25 3.80 -13.55
N ALA A 78 -1.47 5.02 -13.10
CA ALA A 78 -1.36 6.15 -14.00
C ALA A 78 0.07 6.08 -14.54
N THR A 79 0.20 5.68 -15.80
CA THR A 79 1.46 5.50 -16.50
C THR A 79 2.10 6.87 -16.64
N ARG A 80 2.88 7.27 -15.63
CA ARG A 80 4.17 7.96 -15.74
C ARG A 80 4.58 8.45 -14.34
N PRO A 81 5.82 8.16 -13.90
CA PRO A 81 6.45 9.08 -12.98
C PRO A 81 6.58 10.39 -13.74
N HIS A 82 5.90 11.45 -13.27
CA HIS A 82 6.32 12.79 -13.63
C HIS A 82 7.71 12.98 -12.98
N ARG A 83 8.73 12.62 -13.75
CA ARG A 83 10.13 12.92 -13.49
C ARG A 83 10.25 14.44 -13.57
N GLY A 84 9.83 15.12 -12.50
CA GLY A 84 10.09 16.52 -12.29
C GLY A 84 11.60 16.68 -12.39
N GLY A 85 12.04 17.34 -13.45
CA GLY A 85 13.45 17.60 -13.72
C GLY A 85 14.03 18.43 -12.59
N ARG A 86 14.70 17.78 -11.65
CA ARG A 86 15.75 18.44 -10.87
C ARG A 86 17.05 18.19 -11.64
N SER A 87 17.27 19.06 -12.62
CA SER A 87 18.57 19.30 -13.24
C SER A 87 19.55 19.63 -12.12
N GLY A 88 20.29 18.62 -11.67
CA GLY A 88 21.48 18.81 -10.86
C GLY A 88 22.57 19.35 -11.78
N ARG A 89 22.58 20.67 -11.97
CA ARG A 89 23.79 21.36 -12.43
C ARG A 89 24.81 21.25 -11.29
N HIS A 90 25.74 20.30 -11.41
CA HIS A 90 27.06 20.47 -10.85
C HIS A 90 27.81 21.41 -11.78
N CYS A 91 27.84 22.68 -11.41
CA CYS A 91 28.94 23.56 -11.77
C CYS A 91 29.84 23.65 -10.53
N TYR A 92 31.14 23.75 -10.81
CA TYR A 92 32.29 23.92 -9.91
C TYR A 92 32.75 22.63 -9.22
#